data_AF-A0A7C2AD97-F1
#
_entry.id   AF-A0A7C2AD97-F1
#
_cell.length_a   1.000
_cell.length_b   1.000
_cell.length_c   1.000
_cell.angle_alpha   90.00
_cell.angle_beta   90.00
_cell.angle_gamma   90.00
#
_symmetry.space_group_name_H-M   'P 1'
#
loop_
_entity.id
_entity.type
_entity.pdbx_description
1 polymer ?
#
loop_
_entity_poly.entity_id
_entity_poly.type
_entity_poly.pdbx_seq_one_letter_code
_entity_poly.pdbx_strand_id
1 'polypeptide(L)'
;MFNKLKELTKDTAVYGISTMVGRFLTFLLVPFYTNVFLPAEYGVIGNLYIFIAIFNIFLLYGMDAAYLKFAGMSKNVDENDLFSTPYLSVFLVSLIISVAIILFKTPIYVALVVPASYYNLIYLVASILFVDSLCVIPFIKLRLE
;
A
#
# COMPACT_ATOMS: atom_id res chain seq x y z
N MET A 1 -21.79 20.89 19.60
CA MET A 1 -21.25 19.53 19.87
C MET A 1 -21.98 18.46 19.07
N PHE A 2 -23.33 18.43 19.10
CA PHE A 2 -24.14 17.44 18.38
C PHE A 2 -23.94 17.43 16.85
N ASN A 3 -23.83 18.61 16.21
CA ASN A 3 -23.57 18.70 14.76
C ASN A 3 -22.19 18.12 14.36
N LYS A 4 -21.15 18.34 15.17
CA LYS A 4 -19.81 17.73 14.94
C LYS A 4 -19.83 16.21 15.10
N LEU A 5 -20.60 15.68 16.06
CA LEU A 5 -20.81 14.23 16.22
C LEU A 5 -21.55 13.63 15.02
N LYS A 6 -22.52 14.36 14.46
CA LYS A 6 -23.27 13.95 13.27
C LYS A 6 -22.40 13.94 12.01
N GLU A 7 -21.55 14.95 11.80
CA GLU A 7 -20.55 14.96 10.72
C GLU A 7 -19.57 13.80 10.87
N LEU A 8 -18.97 13.63 12.05
CA LEU A 8 -18.02 12.55 12.31
C LEU A 8 -18.63 11.17 12.02
N THR A 9 -19.89 10.96 12.39
CA THR A 9 -20.61 9.70 12.12
C THR A 9 -20.85 9.49 10.64
N LYS A 10 -21.16 10.56 9.88
CA LYS A 10 -21.34 10.50 8.43
C LYS A 10 -20.05 10.14 7.71
N ASP A 11 -18.94 10.79 8.09
CA ASP A 11 -17.63 10.50 7.51
C ASP A 11 -17.18 9.08 7.87
N THR A 12 -17.29 8.70 9.15
CA THR A 12 -16.97 7.35 9.60
C THR A 12 -17.81 6.29 8.89
N ALA A 13 -19.11 6.55 8.65
CA ALA A 13 -19.96 5.64 7.91
C ALA A 13 -19.52 5.52 6.45
N VAL A 14 -19.29 6.63 5.74
CA VAL A 14 -18.92 6.59 4.31
C VAL A 14 -17.55 5.94 4.10
N TYR A 15 -16.54 6.34 4.88
CA TYR A 15 -15.19 5.76 4.77
C TYR A 15 -15.12 4.34 5.31
N GLY A 16 -15.80 4.06 6.43
CA GLY A 16 -15.83 2.75 7.05
C GLY A 16 -16.57 1.73 6.19
N ILE A 17 -17.75 2.08 5.67
CA ILE A 17 -18.56 1.20 4.82
C ILE A 17 -17.84 0.94 3.49
N SER A 18 -17.28 1.95 2.83
CA SER A 18 -16.56 1.73 1.56
C SER A 18 -15.37 0.76 1.73
N THR A 19 -14.59 0.94 2.79
CA THR A 19 -13.47 0.03 3.12
C THR A 19 -13.96 -1.37 3.48
N MET A 20 -15.04 -1.48 4.28
CA MET A 20 -15.62 -2.77 4.66
C MET A 20 -16.18 -3.52 3.45
N VAL A 21 -16.92 -2.86 2.57
CA VAL A 21 -17.49 -3.47 1.38
C VAL A 21 -16.39 -4.04 0.49
N GLY A 22 -15.31 -3.28 0.25
CA GLY A 22 -14.17 -3.77 -0.53
C GLY A 22 -13.57 -5.05 0.07
N ARG A 23 -13.31 -5.06 1.39
CA ARG A 23 -12.80 -6.26 2.08
C ARG A 23 -13.79 -7.42 2.09
N PHE A 24 -15.09 -7.12 2.22
CA PHE A 24 -16.15 -8.11 2.24
C PHE A 24 -16.29 -8.81 0.88
N LEU A 25 -16.17 -8.06 -0.23
CA LEU A 25 -16.13 -8.65 -1.56
C LEU A 25 -14.91 -9.59 -1.72
N THR A 26 -13.73 -9.19 -1.26
CA THR A 26 -12.55 -10.07 -1.26
C THR A 26 -12.77 -11.32 -0.41
N PHE A 27 -13.42 -11.19 0.75
CA PHE A 27 -13.75 -12.32 1.60
C PHE A 27 -14.73 -13.29 0.93
N LEU A 28 -15.74 -12.80 0.22
CA LEU A 28 -16.67 -13.64 -0.53
C LEU A 28 -16.00 -14.46 -1.65
N LEU A 29 -14.84 -14.02 -2.14
CA LEU A 29 -14.06 -14.76 -3.13
C LEU A 29 -13.25 -15.90 -2.52
N VAL A 30 -13.02 -15.92 -1.21
CA VAL A 30 -12.28 -17.01 -0.54
C VAL A 30 -12.89 -18.38 -0.83
N PRO A 31 -14.20 -18.65 -0.59
CA PRO A 31 -14.78 -19.96 -0.92
C PRO A 31 -14.67 -20.28 -2.41
N PHE A 32 -14.73 -19.29 -3.30
CA PHE A 32 -14.51 -19.52 -4.73
C PHE A 32 -13.07 -19.99 -4.99
N TYR A 33 -12.07 -19.26 -4.50
CA TYR A 33 -10.66 -19.61 -4.70
C TYR A 33 -10.28 -20.94 -4.09
N THR A 34 -10.77 -21.27 -2.89
CA THR A 34 -10.42 -22.53 -2.21
C THR A 34 -11.10 -23.76 -2.82
N ASN A 35 -12.16 -23.60 -3.61
CA ASN A 35 -12.78 -24.71 -4.35
C ASN A 35 -12.15 -24.90 -5.74
N VAL A 36 -11.60 -23.84 -6.34
CA VAL A 36 -11.02 -23.87 -7.70
C VAL A 36 -9.53 -24.18 -7.68
N PHE A 37 -8.76 -23.61 -6.75
CA PHE A 37 -7.31 -23.74 -6.69
C PHE A 37 -6.86 -24.80 -5.70
N LEU A 38 -5.75 -25.47 -6.03
CA LEU A 38 -5.06 -26.32 -5.06
C LEU A 38 -4.46 -25.45 -3.93
N PRO A 39 -4.37 -25.97 -2.70
CA PRO A 39 -3.79 -25.22 -1.57
C PRO A 39 -2.38 -24.67 -1.85
N ALA A 40 -1.56 -25.42 -2.58
CA ALA A 40 -0.22 -25.00 -2.96
C ALA A 40 -0.21 -23.81 -3.93
N GLU A 41 -1.17 -23.73 -4.84
CA GLU A 41 -1.29 -22.62 -5.79
C GLU A 41 -1.86 -21.37 -5.13
N TYR A 42 -2.86 -21.54 -4.26
CA TYR A 42 -3.40 -20.44 -3.47
C TYR A 42 -2.37 -19.86 -2.48
N GLY A 43 -1.50 -20.71 -1.93
CA GLY A 43 -0.41 -20.31 -1.03
C GLY A 43 0.59 -19.33 -1.66
N VAL A 44 0.76 -19.38 -2.98
CA VAL A 44 1.62 -18.43 -3.73
C VAL A 44 1.15 -16.99 -3.50
N ILE A 45 -0.15 -16.75 -3.58
CA ILE A 45 -0.75 -15.43 -3.36
C ILE A 45 -0.41 -14.94 -1.94
N GLY A 46 -0.57 -15.82 -0.94
CA GLY A 46 -0.23 -15.51 0.45
C GLY A 46 1.23 -15.06 0.62
N ASN A 47 2.18 -15.80 0.03
CA ASN A 47 3.60 -15.46 0.08
C ASN A 47 3.90 -14.10 -0.57
N LEU A 48 3.28 -13.81 -1.72
CA LEU A 48 3.44 -12.52 -2.40
C LEU A 48 2.89 -11.36 -1.55
N TYR A 49 1.73 -11.52 -0.91
CA TYR A 49 1.17 -10.48 -0.05
C TYR A 49 1.97 -10.26 1.23
N ILE A 50 2.56 -11.31 1.82
CA ILE A 50 3.50 -11.17 2.94
C ILE A 50 4.71 -10.34 2.52
N PHE A 51 5.27 -10.67 1.34
CA PHE A 51 6.39 -9.92 0.78
C PHE A 51 6.04 -8.44 0.56
N ILE A 52 4.88 -8.16 -0.03
CA ILE A 52 4.39 -6.79 -0.25
C ILE A 52 4.24 -6.05 1.08
N ALA A 53 3.64 -6.68 2.09
CA ALA A 53 3.41 -6.05 3.39
C ALA A 53 4.73 -5.67 4.09
N ILE A 54 5.72 -6.55 4.04
CA ILE A 54 7.05 -6.29 4.61
C ILE A 54 7.73 -5.14 3.86
N PHE A 55 7.75 -5.17 2.52
CA PHE A 55 8.43 -4.14 1.73
C PHE A 55 7.78 -2.75 1.83
N ASN A 56 6.46 -2.68 2.01
CA ASN A 56 5.77 -1.41 2.26
C ASN A 56 6.36 -0.65 3.47
N ILE A 57 6.70 -1.36 4.55
CA ILE A 57 7.30 -0.75 5.74
C ILE A 57 8.62 -0.06 5.39
N PHE A 58 9.46 -0.72 4.60
CA PHE A 58 10.74 -0.16 4.15
C PHE A 58 10.57 0.98 3.15
N LEU A 59 9.59 0.88 2.25
CA LEU A 59 9.31 1.88 1.23
C LEU A 59 8.82 3.20 1.80
N LEU A 60 7.99 3.16 2.85
CA LEU A 60 7.50 4.36 3.50
C LEU A 60 8.51 4.89 4.52
N TYR A 61 9.30 4.03 5.17
CA TYR A 61 10.31 4.39 6.19
C TYR A 61 9.86 5.44 7.24
N GLY A 62 8.55 5.48 7.54
CA GLY A 62 7.92 6.42 8.47
C GLY A 62 7.62 7.81 7.90
N MET A 63 7.71 8.01 6.58
CA MET A 63 7.43 9.28 5.91
C MET A 63 5.97 9.70 6.04
N ASP A 64 5.04 8.75 6.12
CA ASP A 64 3.63 9.00 6.40
C ASP A 64 3.40 9.69 7.75
N ALA A 65 4.04 9.16 8.81
CA ALA A 65 3.99 9.75 10.15
C ALA A 65 4.73 11.09 10.21
N ALA A 66 5.87 11.20 9.52
CA ALA A 66 6.62 12.44 9.44
C ALA A 66 5.80 13.55 8.75
N TYR A 67 5.20 13.26 7.60
CA TYR A 67 4.38 14.21 6.86
C TYR A 67 3.22 14.74 7.71
N LEU A 68 2.47 13.86 8.39
CA LEU A 68 1.40 14.27 9.31
C LEU A 68 1.89 15.21 10.42
N LYS A 69 3.03 14.86 11.04
CA LYS A 69 3.61 15.67 12.11
C LYS A 69 4.00 17.06 11.62
N PHE A 70 4.68 17.16 10.47
CA PHE A 70 5.13 18.44 9.92
C PHE A 70 3.97 19.28 9.39
N ALA A 71 2.95 18.65 8.78
CA ALA A 71 1.75 19.35 8.35
C ALA A 71 0.99 20.00 9.52
N GLY A 72 0.92 19.34 10.68
CA GLY A 72 0.30 19.91 11.88
C GLY A 72 1.11 21.03 12.57
N MET A 73 2.41 21.16 12.28
CA MET A 73 3.30 22.15 12.90
C MET A 73 3.54 23.39 12.02
N SER A 74 3.11 23.36 10.76
CA SER A 74 3.51 24.36 9.77
C SER A 74 2.80 25.71 9.98
N LYS A 75 3.46 26.62 10.72
CA LYS A 75 3.18 28.07 10.64
C LYS A 75 4.16 28.81 9.71
N ASN A 76 5.25 28.18 9.27
CA ASN A 76 6.37 28.83 8.58
C ASN A 76 6.99 28.01 7.43
N VAL A 77 6.41 26.89 6.98
CA VAL A 77 6.92 26.10 5.85
C VAL A 77 6.01 26.32 4.63
N ASP A 78 6.60 26.54 3.47
CA ASP A 78 5.88 26.62 2.20
C ASP A 78 5.12 25.31 1.95
N GLU A 79 3.83 25.41 1.63
CA GLU A 79 2.97 24.25 1.35
C GLU A 79 3.50 23.39 0.19
N ASN A 80 4.19 24.01 -0.78
CA ASN A 80 4.78 23.31 -1.91
C ASN A 80 5.94 22.42 -1.47
N ASP A 81 6.81 22.92 -0.58
CA ASP A 81 7.95 22.17 -0.06
C ASP A 81 7.50 21.08 0.91
N LEU A 82 6.44 21.35 1.68
CA LEU A 82 5.83 20.41 2.60
C LEU A 82 5.35 19.15 1.87
N PHE A 83 4.81 19.28 0.65
CA PHE A 83 4.35 18.15 -0.16
C PHE A 83 5.46 17.56 -1.05
N SER A 84 6.20 18.40 -1.77
CA SER A 84 7.12 17.95 -2.82
C SER A 84 8.31 17.17 -2.28
N THR A 85 8.85 17.59 -1.13
CA THR A 85 10.01 16.95 -0.49
C THR A 85 9.72 15.49 -0.08
N PRO A 86 8.69 15.20 0.74
CA PRO A 86 8.37 13.82 1.12
C PRO A 86 7.90 13.00 -0.08
N TYR A 87 7.12 13.58 -1.00
CA TYR A 87 6.67 12.88 -2.20
C TYR A 87 7.85 12.43 -3.07
N LEU A 88 8.80 13.32 -3.34
CA LEU A 88 9.98 13.01 -4.16
C LEU A 88 10.90 11.99 -3.47
N SER A 89 11.02 12.08 -2.14
CA SER A 89 11.79 11.12 -1.34
C SER A 89 11.19 9.71 -1.44
N VAL A 90 9.87 9.56 -1.25
CA VAL A 90 9.16 8.28 -1.40
C VAL A 90 9.22 7.79 -2.85
N PHE A 91 9.09 8.69 -3.84
CA PHE A 91 9.22 8.34 -5.25
C PHE A 91 10.60 7.73 -5.57
N LEU A 92 11.69 8.36 -5.12
CA LEU A 92 13.03 7.86 -5.40
C LEU A 92 13.30 6.52 -4.71
N VAL A 93 12.94 6.40 -3.43
CA VAL A 93 13.11 5.15 -2.67
C VAL A 93 12.29 4.03 -3.30
N SER A 94 11.03 4.29 -3.66
CA SER A 94 10.16 3.31 -4.28
C SER A 94 10.62 2.90 -5.67
N LEU A 95 11.13 3.82 -6.47
CA LEU A 95 11.74 3.50 -7.76
C LEU A 95 12.95 2.59 -7.59
N ILE A 96 13.87 2.93 -6.69
CA ILE A 96 15.11 2.16 -6.46
C ILE A 96 14.77 0.75 -5.98
N ILE A 97 13.90 0.62 -4.97
CA ILE A 97 13.52 -0.68 -4.42
C ILE A 97 12.77 -1.52 -5.45
N SER A 98 11.84 -0.93 -6.22
CA SER A 98 11.09 -1.67 -7.24
C SER A 98 11.98 -2.17 -8.38
N VAL A 99 12.94 -1.34 -8.82
CA VAL A 99 13.96 -1.77 -9.79
C VAL A 99 14.83 -2.87 -9.21
N ALA A 100 15.26 -2.76 -7.94
CA ALA A 100 16.04 -3.80 -7.28
C ALA A 100 15.28 -5.13 -7.22
N ILE A 101 13.98 -5.13 -6.89
CA ILE A 101 13.14 -6.33 -6.88
C ILE A 101 13.12 -7.00 -8.27
N ILE A 102 13.03 -6.21 -9.35
CA ILE A 102 13.03 -6.73 -10.72
C ILE A 102 14.41 -7.30 -11.09
N LEU A 103 15.50 -6.65 -10.69
CA LEU A 103 16.87 -7.11 -10.96
C LEU A 103 17.19 -8.40 -10.20
N PHE A 104 16.77 -8.49 -8.92
CA PHE A 104 16.96 -9.65 -8.05
C PHE A 104 15.76 -10.61 -8.06
N LYS A 105 14.98 -10.64 -9.14
CA LYS A 105 13.78 -11.48 -9.24
C LYS A 105 14.04 -12.97 -9.02
N THR A 106 15.18 -13.50 -9.50
CA THR A 106 15.51 -14.93 -9.36
C THR A 106 15.68 -15.38 -7.91
N PRO A 107 16.52 -14.76 -7.07
CA PRO A 107 16.62 -15.14 -5.67
C PRO A 107 15.32 -14.88 -4.89
N ILE A 108 14.57 -13.81 -5.21
CA ILE A 108 13.29 -13.50 -4.57
C ILE A 108 12.26 -14.59 -4.88
N TYR A 109 12.16 -14.99 -6.14
CA TYR A 109 11.29 -16.07 -6.60
C TYR A 109 11.54 -17.38 -5.84
N VAL A 110 12.80 -17.76 -5.66
CA VAL A 110 13.19 -18.97 -4.91
C VAL A 110 12.83 -18.84 -3.42
N ALA A 111 13.12 -17.68 -2.82
CA ALA A 111 12.82 -17.42 -1.41
C ALA A 111 11.30 -17.45 -1.11
N LEU A 112 10.48 -17.00 -2.06
CA LEU A 112 9.01 -16.96 -1.93
C LEU A 112 8.32 -18.27 -2.33
N VAL A 113 9.07 -19.29 -2.73
CA VAL A 113 8.55 -20.61 -3.14
C VAL A 113 7.46 -20.46 -4.22
N VAL A 114 7.70 -19.56 -5.18
CA VAL A 114 6.77 -19.32 -6.29
C VAL A 114 7.05 -20.37 -7.38
N PRO A 115 6.03 -20.97 -8.03
CA PRO A 115 6.22 -21.86 -9.19
C PRO A 115 6.59 -21.11 -10.47
N ALA A 116 7.33 -21.76 -11.39
CA ALA A 116 7.96 -21.06 -12.52
C ALA A 116 6.95 -20.49 -13.52
N SER A 117 5.77 -21.12 -13.57
CA SER A 117 4.61 -20.64 -14.34
C SER A 117 4.18 -19.22 -13.95
N TYR A 118 4.42 -18.82 -12.70
CA TYR A 118 4.00 -17.54 -12.13
C TYR A 118 5.11 -16.50 -12.06
N TYR A 119 6.19 -16.68 -12.81
CA TYR A 119 7.35 -15.78 -12.79
C TYR A 119 7.01 -14.31 -13.09
N ASN A 120 5.98 -14.09 -13.91
CA ASN A 120 5.53 -12.75 -14.28
C ASN A 120 4.90 -11.98 -13.11
N LEU A 121 4.49 -12.66 -12.03
CA LEU A 121 3.87 -12.01 -10.86
C LEU A 121 4.84 -11.07 -10.13
N ILE A 122 6.14 -11.26 -10.23
CA ILE A 122 7.13 -10.37 -9.59
C ILE A 122 7.08 -8.96 -10.20
N TYR A 123 6.81 -8.84 -11.49
CA TYR A 123 6.61 -7.53 -12.12
C TYR A 123 5.39 -6.83 -11.54
N LEU A 124 4.30 -7.56 -11.32
CA LEU A 124 3.10 -7.03 -10.68
C LEU A 124 3.37 -6.62 -9.23
N VAL A 125 4.11 -7.43 -8.46
CA VAL A 125 4.50 -7.11 -7.08
C VAL A 125 5.31 -5.81 -7.03
N ALA A 126 6.32 -5.68 -7.90
CA ALA A 126 7.12 -4.46 -7.98
C ALA A 126 6.27 -3.24 -8.39
N SER A 127 5.34 -3.42 -9.34
CA SER A 127 4.40 -2.35 -9.74
C SER A 127 3.44 -1.96 -8.63
N ILE A 128 2.88 -2.92 -7.89
CA ILE A 128 2.00 -2.67 -6.74
C ILE A 128 2.75 -1.88 -5.68
N LEU A 129 3.94 -2.33 -5.30
CA LEU A 129 4.77 -1.64 -4.29
C LEU A 129 5.09 -0.20 -4.70
N PHE A 130 5.43 0.02 -5.98
CA PHE A 130 5.70 1.35 -6.51
C PHE A 130 4.46 2.23 -6.42
N VAL A 131 3.34 1.79 -7.00
CA VAL A 131 2.11 2.59 -7.07
C VAL A 131 1.53 2.85 -5.68
N ASP A 132 1.46 1.83 -4.82
CA ASP A 132 0.96 1.97 -3.45
C ASP A 132 1.75 3.04 -2.69
N SER A 133 3.08 3.02 -2.79
CA SER A 133 3.96 3.99 -2.12
C SER A 133 3.70 5.42 -2.60
N LEU A 134 3.48 5.62 -3.91
CA LEU A 134 3.20 6.95 -4.46
C LEU A 134 1.85 7.52 -4.01
N CYS A 135 0.87 6.66 -3.75
CA CYS A 135 -0.45 7.08 -3.29
C CYS A 135 -0.47 7.57 -1.83
N VAL A 136 0.51 7.17 -1.01
CA VAL A 136 0.54 7.46 0.43
C VAL A 136 0.49 8.96 0.72
N ILE A 137 1.44 9.75 0.21
CA ILE A 137 1.53 11.17 0.52
C ILE A 137 0.33 11.97 -0.01
N PRO A 138 -0.12 11.79 -1.27
CA PRO A 138 -1.35 12.43 -1.77
C PRO A 138 -2.59 12.10 -0.95
N PHE A 139 -2.76 10.84 -0.52
CA PHE A 139 -3.92 10.45 0.29
C PHE A 139 -3.88 11.03 1.68
N ILE A 140 -2.69 11.19 2.28
CA ILE A 140 -2.58 11.88 3.56
C ILE A 140 -2.90 13.37 3.39
N LYS A 141 -2.41 14.02 2.32
CA LYS A 141 -2.75 15.41 2.02
C LYS A 141 -4.26 15.61 1.90
N LEU A 142 -4.93 14.77 1.10
CA LEU A 142 -6.38 14.82 0.92
C LEU A 142 -7.17 14.58 2.22
N ARG A 143 -6.58 13.84 3.18
CA ARG A 143 -7.19 13.61 4.51
C ARG A 143 -7.07 14.83 5.43
N LEU A 144 -6.08 15.69 5.19
CA LEU A 144 -5.85 16.91 5.99
C LEU A 144 -6.64 18.11 5.49
N GLU A 145 -7.06 18.10 4.22
CA GLU A 145 -8.00 19.05 3.62
C GLU A 145 -9.45 18.82 4.09
#